data_AF-A0A9R0SMZ8-F1
#
_entry.id   AF-A0A9R0SMZ8-F1
#
_cell.length_a   1.000
_cell.length_b   1.000
_cell.length_c   1.000
_cell.angle_alpha   90.00
_cell.angle_beta   90.00
_cell.angle_gamma   90.00
#
_symmetry.space_group_name_H-M   'P 1'
#
loop_
_entity.id
_entity.type
_entity.pdbx_description
1 polymer ?
#
loop_
_entity_poly.entity_id
_entity_poly.type
_entity_poly.pdbx_seq_one_letter_code
_entity_poly.pdbx_strand_id
1 'polypeptide(L)'
;MIMNCRFPEQKIAVGKLEYKRIIEERLVMWGIQHCMPSLLPQEKSQLTEADCLPMSLGLHYVLQHYDCDVKTDMVNEQIVATACALFQCDSVEKKYSGALRCAGDLIKDVSGINCKGWTLLKIATALKMIWWPEFGDSCEVSEDDVSRLVAHAYIYDVHMNKDSCLRVYKDMVEAHEVIKTSKKELLESLVELANETYEAEGPEKNV
;
A
#
# COMPACT_ATOMS: atom_id res chain seq x y z
N MET A 1 7.87 -0.21 10.00
CA MET A 1 8.87 -0.56 8.96
C MET A 1 9.19 -2.04 8.96
N ILE A 2 9.48 -2.65 10.11
CA ILE A 2 10.03 -4.00 10.11
C ILE A 2 9.02 -5.03 9.44
N MET A 3 7.68 -4.99 9.57
CA MET A 3 6.78 -6.15 9.24
C MET A 3 6.74 -6.81 7.83
N ASN A 4 7.28 -6.25 6.74
CA ASN A 4 6.69 -6.50 5.40
C ASN A 4 7.53 -7.23 4.33
N CYS A 5 8.78 -7.63 4.56
CA CYS A 5 9.67 -8.20 3.52
C CYS A 5 10.52 -9.38 4.01
N ARG A 6 9.90 -10.54 4.22
CA ARG A 6 10.57 -11.81 4.54
C ARG A 6 10.22 -12.91 3.56
N PHE A 7 11.25 -13.61 3.07
CA PHE A 7 11.13 -14.85 2.32
C PHE A 7 11.74 -16.00 3.15
N PRO A 8 11.50 -17.28 2.80
CA PRO A 8 12.03 -18.41 3.55
C PRO A 8 13.57 -18.45 3.59
N GLU A 9 14.09 -19.06 4.66
CA GLU A 9 15.49 -19.51 4.82
C GLU A 9 16.62 -18.46 5.03
N GLN A 10 16.38 -17.17 4.79
CA GLN A 10 17.41 -16.14 5.06
C GLN A 10 17.69 -15.96 6.57
N LYS A 11 18.96 -16.12 6.98
CA LYS A 11 19.40 -16.01 8.39
C LYS A 11 19.98 -14.61 8.66
N ILE A 12 19.55 -14.00 9.77
CA ILE A 12 19.99 -12.66 10.20
C ILE A 12 20.64 -12.78 11.58
N ALA A 13 21.81 -12.15 11.76
CA ALA A 13 22.47 -12.06 13.06
C ALA A 13 21.78 -11.00 13.93
N VAL A 14 21.45 -11.33 15.18
CA VAL A 14 20.72 -10.42 16.07
C VAL A 14 21.29 -10.46 17.48
N GLY A 15 21.61 -9.29 18.04
CA GLY A 15 22.33 -9.17 19.32
C GLY A 15 21.57 -9.63 20.57
N LYS A 16 20.24 -9.78 20.50
CA LYS A 16 19.41 -10.39 21.55
C LYS A 16 18.28 -11.24 20.95
N LEU A 17 17.92 -12.31 21.65
CA LEU A 17 16.86 -13.25 21.24
C LEU A 17 15.47 -12.59 21.16
N GLU A 18 15.22 -11.58 21.99
CA GLU A 18 14.00 -10.75 21.97
C GLU A 18 13.88 -9.99 20.65
N TYR A 19 14.97 -9.34 20.22
CA TYR A 19 15.03 -8.66 18.93
C TYR A 19 14.95 -9.65 17.77
N LYS A 20 15.45 -10.89 17.92
CA LYS A 20 15.25 -11.93 16.90
C LYS A 20 13.76 -12.17 16.68
N ARG A 21 12.95 -12.36 17.72
CA ARG A 21 11.49 -12.48 17.59
C ARG A 21 10.84 -11.26 16.92
N ILE A 22 11.21 -10.06 17.40
CA ILE A 22 10.68 -8.80 16.87
C ILE A 22 11.12 -8.58 15.41
N ILE A 23 12.27 -9.08 14.98
CA ILE A 23 12.74 -9.00 13.59
C ILE A 23 12.24 -10.19 12.76
N GLU A 24 11.85 -11.32 13.37
CA GLU A 24 11.31 -12.50 12.66
C GLU A 24 9.84 -12.35 12.27
N GLU A 25 9.06 -11.68 13.11
CA GLU A 25 7.74 -11.22 12.70
C GLU A 25 7.86 -10.13 11.59
N ARG A 26 9.09 -9.62 11.30
CA ARG A 26 9.30 -8.28 10.74
C ARG A 26 10.73 -7.98 10.14
N LEU A 27 11.01 -8.00 8.82
CA LEU A 27 12.03 -7.07 8.23
C LEU A 27 11.81 -6.54 6.79
N VAL A 28 12.44 -5.39 6.47
CA VAL A 28 12.80 -4.79 5.14
C VAL A 28 14.18 -4.10 5.31
N MET A 29 15.30 -4.79 5.06
CA MET A 29 16.66 -4.34 5.47
C MET A 29 16.98 -2.86 5.10
N TRP A 30 16.76 -2.50 3.85
CA TRP A 30 17.08 -1.18 3.25
C TRP A 30 16.48 0.01 4.02
N GLY A 31 15.26 -0.15 4.55
CA GLY A 31 14.56 0.91 5.27
C GLY A 31 15.14 1.24 6.64
N ILE A 32 15.88 0.31 7.27
CA ILE A 32 16.58 0.62 8.53
C ILE A 32 17.78 1.51 8.27
N GLN A 33 18.57 1.20 7.23
CA GLN A 33 19.77 1.95 6.85
C GLN A 33 19.46 3.41 6.55
N HIS A 34 18.46 3.68 5.70
CA HIS A 34 18.18 5.05 5.28
C HIS A 34 17.55 5.91 6.39
N CYS A 35 16.79 5.29 7.31
CA CYS A 35 16.28 5.98 8.50
C CYS A 35 17.26 5.95 9.69
N MET A 36 18.41 5.27 9.59
CA MET A 36 19.37 5.11 10.70
C MET A 36 19.87 6.44 11.26
N PRO A 37 20.25 7.45 10.45
CA PRO A 37 20.67 8.76 10.95
C PRO A 37 19.57 9.51 11.71
N SER A 38 18.30 9.27 11.35
CA SER A 38 17.13 9.88 12.00
C SER A 38 16.70 9.14 13.28
N LEU A 39 16.83 7.81 13.29
CA LEU A 39 16.41 6.94 14.38
C LEU A 39 17.48 6.81 15.48
N LEU A 40 18.76 6.87 15.11
CA LEU A 40 19.90 6.76 16.02
C LEU A 40 20.97 7.82 15.67
N PRO A 41 20.76 9.11 16.01
CA PRO A 41 21.70 10.20 15.64
C PRO A 41 23.11 10.10 16.26
N GLN A 42 23.30 9.18 17.20
CA GLN A 42 24.61 8.86 17.80
C GLN A 42 25.38 7.81 17.00
N GLU A 43 24.69 7.02 16.17
CA GLU A 43 25.29 6.03 15.29
C GLU A 43 25.88 6.75 14.07
N LYS A 44 27.19 6.59 13.88
CA LYS A 44 27.95 7.29 12.82
C LYS A 44 28.49 6.35 11.76
N SER A 45 28.22 5.05 11.86
CA SER A 45 28.59 4.08 10.83
C SER A 45 27.84 4.37 9.54
N GLN A 46 28.55 4.87 8.53
CA GLN A 46 28.08 4.83 7.15
C GLN A 46 28.26 3.41 6.64
N LEU A 47 27.15 2.79 6.23
CA LEU A 47 27.16 1.47 5.59
C LEU A 47 27.48 1.66 4.10
N THR A 48 28.25 0.73 3.54
CA THR A 48 28.75 0.82 2.15
C THR A 48 27.68 0.38 1.15
N GLU A 49 27.85 0.70 -0.14
CA GLU A 49 26.93 0.21 -1.18
C GLU A 49 26.86 -1.33 -1.23
N ALA A 50 27.94 -2.02 -0.87
CA ALA A 50 27.94 -3.47 -0.72
C ALA A 50 27.06 -3.97 0.44
N ASP A 51 26.87 -3.17 1.49
CA ASP A 51 25.93 -3.46 2.59
C ASP A 51 24.46 -3.16 2.22
N CYS A 52 24.22 -2.51 1.07
CA CYS A 52 22.88 -2.24 0.52
C CYS A 52 22.37 -3.39 -0.39
N LEU A 53 23.25 -4.31 -0.79
CA LEU A 53 22.93 -5.50 -1.58
C LEU A 53 22.75 -6.72 -0.63
N PRO A 54 21.68 -7.51 -0.75
CA PRO A 54 20.71 -7.53 -1.85
C PRO A 54 19.42 -6.74 -1.56
N MET A 55 18.73 -6.36 -2.65
CA MET A 55 17.33 -5.91 -2.65
C MET A 55 16.49 -6.80 -1.73
N SER A 56 15.83 -6.21 -0.73
CA SER A 56 15.03 -7.00 0.21
C SER A 56 13.90 -7.71 -0.54
N LEU A 57 13.68 -8.99 -0.25
CA LEU A 57 12.84 -9.83 -1.12
C LEU A 57 11.37 -9.38 -1.18
N GLY A 58 10.86 -8.70 -0.15
CA GLY A 58 9.52 -8.08 -0.23
C GLY A 58 9.47 -6.74 -0.99
N LEU A 59 10.60 -6.03 -1.15
CA LEU A 59 10.67 -4.96 -2.15
C LEU A 59 10.58 -5.57 -3.55
N HIS A 60 11.30 -6.67 -3.81
CA HIS A 60 11.17 -7.43 -5.06
C HIS A 60 9.72 -7.88 -5.31
N TYR A 61 9.04 -8.41 -4.29
CA TYR A 61 7.62 -8.77 -4.37
C TYR A 61 6.72 -7.58 -4.72
N VAL A 62 6.99 -6.39 -4.15
CA VAL A 62 6.20 -5.18 -4.48
C VAL A 62 6.48 -4.73 -5.91
N LEU A 63 7.74 -4.66 -6.34
CA LEU A 63 8.08 -4.30 -7.72
C LEU A 63 7.42 -5.27 -8.71
N GLN A 64 7.50 -6.58 -8.45
CA GLN A 64 6.81 -7.61 -9.24
C GLN A 64 5.27 -7.48 -9.19
N HIS A 65 4.68 -7.07 -8.07
CA HIS A 65 3.23 -6.85 -7.97
C HIS A 65 2.74 -5.68 -8.85
N TYR A 66 3.62 -4.72 -9.12
CA TYR A 66 3.38 -3.57 -10.00
C TYR A 66 4.01 -3.76 -11.39
N ASP A 67 4.28 -5.01 -11.81
CA ASP A 67 4.85 -5.39 -13.11
C ASP A 67 6.20 -4.71 -13.45
N CYS A 68 6.91 -4.22 -12.43
CA CYS A 68 8.21 -3.55 -12.56
C CYS A 68 9.36 -4.56 -12.38
N ASP A 69 10.05 -4.93 -13.46
CA ASP A 69 11.31 -5.69 -13.38
C ASP A 69 12.51 -4.75 -13.25
N VAL A 70 13.32 -4.96 -12.21
CA VAL A 70 14.45 -4.10 -11.83
C VAL A 70 15.59 -4.97 -11.33
N LYS A 71 16.79 -4.87 -11.93
CA LYS A 71 17.97 -5.57 -11.40
C LYS A 71 18.37 -4.95 -10.06
N THR A 72 19.01 -5.74 -9.19
CA THR A 72 19.37 -5.35 -7.82
C THR A 72 20.19 -4.06 -7.78
N ASP A 73 21.11 -3.91 -8.73
CA ASP A 73 22.09 -2.81 -8.82
C ASP A 73 21.48 -1.48 -9.29
N MET A 74 20.21 -1.50 -9.72
CA MET A 74 19.50 -0.37 -10.33
C MET A 74 18.45 0.25 -9.38
N VAL A 75 18.30 -0.34 -8.19
CA VAL A 75 17.36 0.14 -7.16
C VAL A 75 17.93 1.35 -6.45
N ASN A 76 17.34 2.51 -6.70
CA ASN A 76 17.64 3.77 -6.01
C ASN A 76 16.59 4.12 -4.92
N GLU A 77 16.89 5.13 -4.11
CA GLU A 77 16.02 5.59 -3.00
C GLU A 77 14.60 5.95 -3.45
N GLN A 78 14.45 6.58 -4.62
CA GLN A 78 13.14 7.00 -5.12
C GLN A 78 12.26 5.80 -5.50
N ILE A 79 12.85 4.76 -6.09
CA ILE A 79 12.18 3.47 -6.35
C ILE A 79 11.73 2.85 -5.02
N VAL A 80 12.59 2.77 -4.01
CA VAL A 80 12.25 2.17 -2.71
C VAL A 80 11.16 2.96 -1.98
N ALA A 81 11.26 4.29 -1.95
CA ALA A 81 10.27 5.16 -1.31
C ALA A 81 8.89 5.07 -1.99
N THR A 82 8.88 5.03 -3.33
CA THR A 82 7.66 4.94 -4.14
C THR A 82 6.99 3.56 -3.99
N ALA A 83 7.76 2.47 -4.09
CA ALA A 83 7.26 1.12 -3.82
C ALA A 83 6.76 0.94 -2.38
N CYS A 84 7.43 1.55 -1.39
CA CYS A 84 6.99 1.53 0.00
C CYS A 84 5.64 2.24 0.19
N ALA A 85 5.44 3.39 -0.47
CA ALA A 85 4.16 4.11 -0.44
C ALA A 85 3.02 3.30 -1.05
N LEU A 86 3.24 2.70 -2.23
CA LEU A 86 2.29 1.79 -2.88
C LEU A 86 1.91 0.60 -1.99
N PHE A 87 2.89 -0.03 -1.35
CA PHE A 87 2.64 -1.12 -0.39
C PHE A 87 1.77 -0.68 0.81
N GLN A 88 1.91 0.57 1.29
CA GLN A 88 1.01 1.06 2.35
C GLN A 88 -0.44 1.17 1.85
N CYS A 89 -0.67 1.59 0.60
CA CYS A 89 -2.01 1.63 0.01
C CYS A 89 -2.62 0.23 -0.10
N ASP A 90 -1.89 -0.74 -0.62
CA ASP A 90 -2.35 -2.13 -0.69
C ASP A 90 -2.62 -2.73 0.69
N SER A 91 -1.86 -2.29 1.70
CA SER A 91 -2.11 -2.66 3.11
C SER A 91 -3.42 -2.08 3.64
N VAL A 92 -3.80 -0.86 3.25
CA VAL A 92 -5.10 -0.25 3.60
C VAL A 92 -6.25 -0.98 2.90
N GLU A 93 -6.14 -1.25 1.60
CA GLU A 93 -7.14 -2.04 0.85
C GLU A 93 -7.31 -3.43 1.48
N LYS A 94 -6.21 -4.13 1.75
CA LYS A 94 -6.22 -5.46 2.38
C LYS A 94 -6.83 -5.44 3.78
N LYS A 95 -6.51 -4.44 4.60
CA LYS A 95 -7.05 -4.24 5.96
C LYS A 95 -8.58 -4.15 5.95
N TYR A 96 -9.16 -3.40 5.01
CA TYR A 96 -10.61 -3.19 4.95
C TYR A 96 -11.37 -4.15 4.03
N SER A 97 -10.67 -4.91 3.19
CA SER A 97 -11.24 -5.83 2.19
C SER A 97 -12.40 -6.69 2.70
N GLY A 98 -12.21 -7.47 3.76
CA GLY A 98 -13.25 -8.35 4.31
C GLY A 98 -14.47 -7.57 4.83
N ALA A 99 -14.24 -6.50 5.60
CA ALA A 99 -15.33 -5.68 6.15
C ALA A 99 -16.14 -4.99 5.04
N LEU A 100 -15.48 -4.44 4.03
CA LEU A 100 -16.14 -3.81 2.88
C LEU A 100 -16.88 -4.83 2.01
N ARG A 101 -16.38 -6.05 1.83
CA ARG A 101 -17.11 -7.10 1.10
C ARG A 101 -18.38 -7.51 1.85
N CYS A 102 -18.31 -7.75 3.17
CA CYS A 102 -19.49 -8.00 3.99
C CYS A 102 -20.50 -6.83 3.97
N ALA A 103 -20.02 -5.59 3.96
CA ALA A 103 -20.88 -4.41 3.82
C ALA A 103 -21.53 -4.31 2.43
N GLY A 104 -20.84 -4.75 1.37
CA GLY A 104 -21.42 -4.89 0.03
C GLY A 104 -22.52 -5.95 -0.06
N ASP A 105 -22.40 -7.05 0.69
CA ASP A 105 -23.48 -8.04 0.84
C ASP A 105 -24.66 -7.45 1.64
N LEU A 106 -24.40 -6.69 2.71
CA LEU A 106 -25.45 -5.97 3.46
C LEU A 106 -26.19 -4.95 2.58
N ILE A 107 -25.47 -4.18 1.76
CA ILE A 107 -26.07 -3.24 0.78
C ILE A 107 -26.98 -3.99 -0.20
N LYS A 108 -26.59 -5.19 -0.63
CA LYS A 108 -27.42 -6.03 -1.49
C LYS A 108 -28.68 -6.50 -0.78
N ASP A 109 -28.58 -6.90 0.48
CA ASP A 109 -29.71 -7.48 1.22
C ASP A 109 -30.68 -6.40 1.75
N VAL A 110 -30.21 -5.18 2.03
CA VAL A 110 -31.01 -4.04 2.51
C VAL A 110 -31.56 -3.17 1.37
N SER A 111 -30.73 -2.78 0.39
CA SER A 111 -31.12 -1.88 -0.71
C SER A 111 -31.27 -2.55 -2.07
N GLY A 112 -30.99 -3.86 -2.19
CA GLY A 112 -31.12 -4.60 -3.44
C GLY A 112 -30.04 -4.29 -4.48
N ILE A 113 -28.90 -3.71 -4.07
CA ILE A 113 -27.83 -3.24 -4.96
C ILE A 113 -26.71 -4.28 -5.03
N ASN A 114 -26.36 -4.75 -6.22
CA ASN A 114 -25.37 -5.84 -6.36
C ASN A 114 -23.92 -5.32 -6.41
N CYS A 115 -23.28 -5.24 -5.25
CA CYS A 115 -21.89 -4.75 -5.12
C CYS A 115 -20.79 -5.76 -5.53
N LYS A 116 -21.10 -6.96 -6.04
CA LYS A 116 -20.08 -7.99 -6.33
C LYS A 116 -19.02 -7.57 -7.35
N GLY A 117 -19.37 -6.72 -8.31
CA GLY A 117 -18.44 -6.18 -9.31
C GLY A 117 -17.79 -4.86 -8.92
N TRP A 118 -18.05 -4.32 -7.73
CA TRP A 118 -17.55 -2.99 -7.33
C TRP A 118 -16.13 -3.06 -6.77
N THR A 119 -15.37 -1.99 -6.98
CA THR A 119 -14.10 -1.75 -6.29
C THR A 119 -14.34 -1.59 -4.78
N LEU A 120 -13.31 -1.82 -3.95
CA LEU A 120 -13.43 -1.58 -2.50
C LEU A 120 -13.68 -0.10 -2.20
N LEU A 121 -13.07 0.80 -2.98
CA LEU A 121 -13.32 2.24 -2.91
C LEU A 121 -14.79 2.56 -3.19
N LYS A 122 -15.38 2.06 -4.28
CA LYS A 122 -16.78 2.29 -4.63
C LYS A 122 -17.76 1.83 -3.54
N ILE A 123 -17.47 0.70 -2.88
CA ILE A 123 -18.26 0.25 -1.72
C ILE A 123 -18.11 1.21 -0.54
N ALA A 124 -16.88 1.66 -0.23
CA ALA A 124 -16.66 2.64 0.83
C ALA A 124 -17.36 3.99 0.53
N THR A 125 -17.36 4.44 -0.73
CA THR A 125 -18.10 5.61 -1.21
C THR A 125 -19.60 5.43 -1.01
N ALA A 126 -20.16 4.29 -1.42
CA ALA A 126 -21.58 4.00 -1.22
C ALA A 126 -21.98 4.02 0.26
N LEU A 127 -21.15 3.48 1.15
CA LEU A 127 -21.37 3.56 2.60
C LEU A 127 -21.33 5.01 3.11
N LYS A 128 -20.40 5.85 2.62
CA LYS A 128 -20.37 7.29 2.94
C LYS A 128 -21.68 7.98 2.48
N MET A 129 -22.20 7.63 1.31
CA MET A 129 -23.40 8.26 0.76
C MET A 129 -24.70 7.96 1.54
N ILE A 130 -24.77 6.87 2.33
CA ILE A 130 -25.95 6.56 3.16
C ILE A 130 -26.27 7.72 4.13
N TRP A 131 -25.24 8.30 4.76
CA TRP A 131 -25.38 9.36 5.77
C TRP A 131 -24.91 10.74 5.28
N TRP A 132 -24.06 10.79 4.27
CA TRP A 132 -23.51 12.03 3.70
C TRP A 132 -23.59 12.02 2.16
N PRO A 133 -24.79 12.15 1.57
CA PRO A 133 -25.03 12.13 0.11
C PRO A 133 -24.58 13.44 -0.57
N GLU A 134 -23.30 13.78 -0.42
CA GLU A 134 -22.64 14.89 -1.12
C GLU A 134 -21.93 14.32 -2.33
N PHE A 135 -22.44 14.62 -3.52
CA PHE A 135 -21.82 14.28 -4.79
C PHE A 135 -20.61 15.19 -5.05
N GLY A 136 -19.46 14.58 -5.33
CA GLY A 136 -18.33 15.23 -5.98
C GLY A 136 -18.22 14.74 -7.44
N ASP A 137 -17.45 15.45 -8.25
CA ASP A 137 -17.30 15.18 -9.69
C ASP A 137 -16.77 13.76 -10.02
N SER A 138 -16.18 13.05 -9.04
CA SER A 138 -15.66 11.69 -9.16
C SER A 138 -16.57 10.58 -8.57
N CYS A 139 -17.84 10.86 -8.26
CA CYS A 139 -18.72 9.87 -7.63
C CYS A 139 -19.04 8.66 -8.54
N GLU A 140 -18.36 7.53 -8.31
CA GLU A 140 -18.60 6.29 -9.06
C GLU A 140 -19.97 5.62 -8.79
N VAL A 141 -20.70 6.02 -7.74
CA VAL A 141 -22.00 5.44 -7.36
C VAL A 141 -23.12 6.20 -8.06
N SER A 142 -24.09 5.50 -8.66
CA SER A 142 -25.17 6.13 -9.41
C SER A 142 -26.17 6.86 -8.51
N GLU A 143 -26.86 7.88 -9.03
CA GLU A 143 -27.89 8.61 -8.28
C GLU A 143 -29.07 7.70 -7.85
N ASP A 144 -29.42 6.68 -8.65
CA ASP A 144 -30.42 5.66 -8.27
C ASP A 144 -29.94 4.82 -7.08
N ASP A 145 -28.70 4.32 -7.14
CA ASP A 145 -28.10 3.56 -6.04
C ASP A 145 -28.04 4.41 -4.76
N VAL A 146 -27.60 5.67 -4.85
CA VAL A 146 -27.58 6.61 -3.70
C VAL A 146 -28.99 6.85 -3.16
N SER A 147 -29.98 7.06 -4.02
CA SER A 147 -31.37 7.27 -3.59
C SER A 147 -31.91 6.06 -2.83
N ARG A 148 -31.60 4.84 -3.27
CA ARG A 148 -31.99 3.57 -2.64
C ARG A 148 -31.18 3.23 -1.38
N LEU A 149 -29.96 3.74 -1.25
CA LEU A 149 -29.16 3.68 -0.02
C LEU A 149 -29.74 4.60 1.06
N VAL A 150 -29.98 5.87 0.71
CA VAL A 150 -30.55 6.89 1.61
C VAL A 150 -31.97 6.52 2.05
N ALA A 151 -32.81 5.99 1.16
CA ALA A 151 -34.17 5.54 1.50
C ALA A 151 -34.22 4.48 2.62
N HIS A 152 -33.14 3.69 2.79
CA HIS A 152 -33.03 2.63 3.80
C HIS A 152 -32.00 2.94 4.89
N ALA A 153 -31.53 4.19 5.02
CA ALA A 153 -30.50 4.61 5.98
C ALA A 153 -30.75 4.11 7.42
N TYR A 154 -32.02 4.16 7.87
CA TYR A 154 -32.44 3.72 9.20
C TYR A 154 -32.18 2.23 9.50
N ILE A 155 -32.06 1.38 8.48
CA ILE A 155 -31.70 -0.04 8.64
C ILE A 155 -30.19 -0.17 8.85
N TYR A 156 -29.38 0.61 8.13
CA TYR A 156 -27.93 0.60 8.29
C TYR A 156 -27.48 1.12 9.66
N ASP A 157 -28.20 2.07 10.27
CA ASP A 157 -27.94 2.55 11.65
C ASP A 157 -27.97 1.43 12.71
N VAL A 158 -28.68 0.33 12.46
CA VAL A 158 -28.74 -0.84 13.36
C VAL A 158 -27.49 -1.72 13.24
N HIS A 159 -26.87 -1.74 12.06
CA HIS A 159 -25.80 -2.68 11.71
C HIS A 159 -24.41 -2.03 11.61
N MET A 160 -24.33 -0.71 11.46
CA MET A 160 -23.11 -0.01 11.09
C MET A 160 -22.94 1.29 11.89
N ASN A 161 -21.68 1.59 12.25
CA ASN A 161 -21.33 2.88 12.83
C ASN A 161 -20.91 3.86 11.72
N LYS A 162 -21.70 4.92 11.53
CA LYS A 162 -21.47 5.96 10.51
C LYS A 162 -20.05 6.56 10.54
N ASP A 163 -19.51 6.85 11.73
CA ASP A 163 -18.21 7.51 11.88
C ASP A 163 -17.05 6.57 11.49
N SER A 164 -17.23 5.27 11.71
CA SER A 164 -16.32 4.22 11.26
C SER A 164 -16.39 4.08 9.73
N CYS A 165 -17.58 4.14 9.13
CA CYS A 165 -17.74 4.12 7.68
C CYS A 165 -17.06 5.34 7.02
N LEU A 166 -17.25 6.54 7.58
CA LEU A 166 -16.60 7.75 7.10
C LEU A 166 -15.06 7.69 7.24
N ARG A 167 -14.54 7.06 8.30
CA ARG A 167 -13.09 6.85 8.45
C ARG A 167 -12.55 5.90 7.40
N VAL A 168 -13.20 4.75 7.20
CA VAL A 168 -12.81 3.78 6.15
C VAL A 168 -12.84 4.43 4.77
N TYR A 169 -13.86 5.23 4.46
CA TYR A 169 -13.92 6.01 3.23
C TYR A 169 -12.71 6.95 3.07
N LYS A 170 -12.36 7.73 4.10
CA LYS A 170 -11.21 8.65 4.06
C LYS A 170 -9.89 7.92 3.86
N ASP A 171 -9.63 6.87 4.64
CA ASP A 171 -8.43 6.03 4.51
C ASP A 171 -8.31 5.45 3.08
N MET A 172 -9.43 5.00 2.50
CA MET A 172 -9.47 4.43 1.14
C MET A 172 -9.26 5.48 0.04
N VAL A 173 -9.85 6.67 0.17
CA VAL A 173 -9.64 7.79 -0.77
C VAL A 173 -8.20 8.27 -0.74
N GLU A 174 -7.61 8.47 0.45
CA GLU A 174 -6.21 8.88 0.58
C GLU A 174 -5.25 7.85 -0.04
N ALA A 175 -5.48 6.56 0.21
CA ALA A 175 -4.71 5.49 -0.40
C ALA A 175 -4.84 5.47 -1.94
N HIS A 176 -6.04 5.68 -2.47
CA HIS A 176 -6.33 5.48 -3.89
C HIS A 176 -6.10 6.71 -4.77
N GLU A 177 -6.69 7.88 -4.43
CA GLU A 177 -6.59 9.11 -5.25
C GLU A 177 -5.19 9.74 -5.16
N VAL A 178 -4.66 9.92 -3.95
CA VAL A 178 -3.43 10.68 -3.74
C VAL A 178 -2.19 9.84 -4.07
N ILE A 179 -2.18 8.58 -3.67
CA ILE A 179 -0.96 7.76 -3.64
C ILE A 179 -0.97 6.67 -4.71
N LYS A 180 -1.98 5.81 -4.81
CA LYS A 180 -1.89 4.60 -5.66
C LYS A 180 -1.75 4.91 -7.15
N THR A 181 -2.56 5.80 -7.71
CA THR A 181 -2.44 6.20 -9.13
C THR A 181 -1.12 6.94 -9.40
N SER A 182 -0.85 8.02 -8.67
CA SER A 182 0.31 8.89 -8.91
C SER A 182 1.65 8.19 -8.65
N LYS A 183 1.73 7.31 -7.65
CA LYS A 183 2.95 6.56 -7.34
C LYS A 183 3.16 5.36 -8.24
N LYS A 184 2.12 4.80 -8.86
CA LYS A 184 2.29 3.75 -9.86
C LYS A 184 2.97 4.30 -11.11
N GLU A 185 2.43 5.38 -11.69
CA GLU A 185 3.01 6.05 -12.87
C GLU A 185 4.43 6.55 -12.61
N LEU A 186 4.69 7.08 -11.39
CA LEU A 186 6.03 7.48 -10.96
C LEU A 186 6.98 6.29 -10.81
N LEU A 187 6.52 5.14 -10.28
CA LEU A 187 7.36 3.94 -10.16
C LEU A 187 7.78 3.43 -11.53
N GLU A 188 6.82 3.31 -12.46
CA GLU A 188 7.07 2.90 -13.85
C GLU A 188 8.11 3.81 -14.51
N SER A 189 7.93 5.14 -14.40
CA SER A 189 8.86 6.15 -14.94
C SER A 189 10.26 6.08 -14.32
N LEU A 190 10.36 5.85 -13.00
CA LEU A 190 11.65 5.72 -12.30
C LEU A 190 12.41 4.45 -12.68
N VAL A 191 11.68 3.37 -12.97
CA VAL A 191 12.23 2.09 -13.42
C VAL A 191 12.72 2.19 -14.86
N GLU A 192 11.96 2.82 -15.75
CA GLU A 192 12.38 3.10 -17.12
C GLU A 192 13.68 3.93 -17.15
N LEU A 193 13.75 5.03 -16.40
CA LEU A 193 14.96 5.85 -16.29
C LEU A 193 16.16 5.09 -15.72
N ALA A 194 15.95 4.22 -14.73
CA ALA A 194 17.01 3.38 -14.18
C ALA A 194 17.53 2.36 -15.21
N ASN A 195 16.63 1.78 -16.02
CA ASN A 195 16.98 0.91 -17.14
C ASN A 195 17.80 1.64 -18.20
N GLU A 196 17.38 2.82 -18.65
CA GLU A 196 18.13 3.64 -19.61
C GLU A 196 19.53 4.01 -19.10
N THR A 197 19.64 4.40 -17.83
CA THR A 197 20.92 4.79 -17.21
C THR A 197 21.90 3.62 -17.17
N TYR A 198 21.44 2.43 -16.76
CA TYR A 198 22.27 1.22 -16.67
C TYR A 198 22.79 0.76 -18.04
N GLU A 199 21.92 0.75 -19.07
CA GLU A 199 22.32 0.36 -20.43
C GLU A 199 23.24 1.43 -21.09
N ALA A 200 23.13 2.70 -20.69
CA ALA A 200 24.01 3.78 -21.15
C ALA A 200 25.41 3.78 -20.48
N GLU A 201 25.51 3.35 -19.22
CA GLU A 201 26.79 3.29 -18.50
C GLU A 201 27.59 2.00 -18.79
N GLY A 202 26.89 0.90 -19.11
CA GLY A 202 27.47 -0.37 -19.54
C GLY A 202 28.11 -1.20 -18.39
N PRO A 203 28.17 -2.53 -18.52
CA PRO A 203 28.64 -3.42 -17.44
C PRO A 203 30.16 -3.41 -17.19
N GLU A 204 30.91 -2.41 -17.68
CA GLU A 204 32.36 -2.27 -17.49
C GLU A 204 32.73 -1.07 -16.61
N LYS A 205 32.58 -1.27 -15.29
CA LYS A 205 33.40 -0.58 -14.27
C LYS A 205 33.24 -1.27 -12.92
N ASN A 206 34.10 -2.27 -12.66
CA ASN A 206 34.62 -2.68 -11.33
C ASN A 206 35.50 -3.94 -11.51
N VAL A 207 36.76 -3.72 -11.88
CA VAL A 207 37.89 -4.67 -11.77
C VAL A 207 38.89 -4.08 -10.79
#